data_AF-A0A286DR04-F1
#
_entry.id   AF-A0A286DR04-F1
#
_cell.length_a   1.000
_cell.length_b   1.000
_cell.length_c   1.000
_cell.angle_alpha   90.00
_cell.angle_beta   90.00
_cell.angle_gamma   90.00
#
_symmetry.space_group_name_H-M   'P 1'
#
loop_
_entity.id
_entity.type
_entity.pdbx_description
1 polymer ?
#
loop_
_entity_poly.entity_id
_entity_poly.type
_entity_poly.pdbx_seq_one_letter_code
_entity_poly.pdbx_strand_id
1 'polypeptide(L)' 'MINYMKTSSRDRNNLIELAIGTAVNELIASGLPVSRENILYELEKMKANSADFYTRSITLEAAQRLRNQSKQNCHE' A
#
# COMPACT_ATOMS: atom_id res chain seq x y z
N MET A 1 9.54 -29.60 13.29
CA MET A 1 10.41 -28.58 12.69
C MET A 1 9.50 -27.53 12.08
N ILE A 2 9.26 -26.43 12.80
CA ILE A 2 8.38 -25.35 12.32
C ILE A 2 9.19 -24.57 11.28
N ASN A 3 8.82 -24.70 10.01
CA ASN A 3 9.35 -23.87 8.94
C ASN A 3 8.93 -22.44 9.22
N TYR A 4 9.81 -21.63 9.81
CA TYR A 4 9.70 -20.18 9.76
C TYR A 4 9.80 -19.79 8.28
N MET A 5 8.65 -19.63 7.62
CA MET A 5 8.57 -19.04 6.30
C MET A 5 9.29 -17.69 6.35
N LYS A 6 10.50 -17.68 5.83
CA LYS A 6 11.27 -16.47 5.55
C LYS A 6 10.52 -15.76 4.42
N THR A 7 9.50 -14.97 4.76
CA THR A 7 8.82 -14.09 3.80
C THR A 7 9.90 -13.26 3.12
N SER A 8 10.12 -13.53 1.84
CA SER A 8 11.15 -12.87 1.07
C SER A 8 10.80 -11.39 0.94
N SER A 9 11.81 -10.52 0.84
CA SER A 9 11.58 -9.10 0.50
C SER A 9 10.77 -8.94 -0.79
N ARG A 10 10.86 -9.92 -1.71
CA ARG A 10 10.03 -9.99 -2.92
C ARG A 10 8.54 -10.19 -2.61
N ASP A 11 8.21 -11.08 -1.67
CA ASP A 11 6.81 -11.34 -1.29
C ASP A 11 6.19 -10.10 -0.66
N ARG A 12 6.97 -9.41 0.18
CA ARG A 12 6.55 -8.16 0.81
C ARG A 12 6.33 -7.04 -0.23
N ASN A 13 7.21 -6.91 -1.22
CA ASN A 13 7.03 -5.94 -2.31
C ASN A 13 5.76 -6.22 -3.11
N ASN A 14 5.49 -7.48 -3.46
CA ASN A 14 4.28 -7.86 -4.16
C ASN A 14 3.03 -7.49 -3.35
N LEU A 15 3.05 -7.71 -2.04
CA LEU A 15 1.94 -7.35 -1.16
C LEU A 15 1.73 -5.83 -1.06
N ILE A 16 2.80 -5.05 -1.12
CA ILE A 16 2.72 -3.58 -1.17
C ILE A 16 2.08 -3.12 -2.48
N GLU A 17 2.50 -3.67 -3.61
CA GLU A 17 1.90 -3.36 -4.92
C GLU A 17 0.42 -3.77 -4.96
N LEU A 18 0.07 -4.94 -4.40
CA LEU A 18 -1.31 -5.39 -4.26
C LEU A 18 -2.14 -4.46 -3.37
N ALA A 19 -1.59 -3.93 -2.28
CA ALA A 19 -2.29 -2.97 -1.43
C ALA A 19 -2.60 -1.67 -2.21
N ILE A 20 -1.67 -1.18 -3.02
CA ILE A 20 -1.89 -0.02 -3.90
C ILE A 20 -2.97 -0.34 -4.93
N GLY A 21 -2.88 -1.49 -5.60
CA GLY A 21 -3.88 -1.93 -6.58
C GLY A 21 -5.28 -2.08 -5.96
N THR A 22 -5.36 -2.56 -4.72
CA THR A 22 -6.62 -2.65 -3.97
C THR A 22 -7.20 -1.25 -3.72
N ALA A 23 -6.38 -0.29 -3.27
CA ALA A 23 -6.83 1.10 -3.08
C ALA A 23 -7.34 1.73 -4.39
N VAL A 24 -6.68 1.46 -5.51
CA VAL A 24 -7.15 1.92 -6.84
C VAL A 24 -8.50 1.31 -7.19
N ASN A 25 -8.68 0.00 -6.97
CA ASN A 25 -9.95 -0.68 -7.25
C ASN A 25 -11.10 -0.13 -6.39
N GLU A 26 -10.85 0.17 -5.11
CA GLU A 26 -11.85 0.80 -4.23
C GLU A 26 -12.28 2.18 -4.73
N LEU A 27 -11.34 2.99 -5.23
CA LEU A 27 -11.66 4.29 -5.82
C LEU A 27 -12.50 4.14 -7.09
N ILE A 28 -12.13 3.21 -7.97
CA ILE A 28 -12.89 2.91 -9.19
C ILE A 28 -14.30 2.44 -8.84
N ALA A 29 -14.43 1.51 -7.90
CA ALA A 29 -15.72 1.00 -7.43
C ALA A 29 -16.59 2.11 -6.79
N SER A 30 -15.95 3.08 -6.13
CA SER A 30 -16.62 4.24 -5.53
C SER A 30 -16.90 5.38 -6.52
N GLY A 31 -16.50 5.25 -7.79
CA GLY A 31 -16.62 6.30 -8.80
C GLY A 31 -15.76 7.54 -8.52
N LEU A 32 -14.75 7.41 -7.65
CA LEU A 32 -13.84 8.48 -7.29
C LEU A 32 -12.64 8.53 -8.25
N PRO A 33 -12.09 9.73 -8.52
CA PRO A 33 -10.93 9.84 -9.38
C PRO A 33 -9.71 9.13 -8.77
N VAL A 34 -8.97 8.40 -9.60
CA VAL A 34 -7.72 7.75 -9.20
C VAL A 34 -6.62 8.82 -9.17
N SER A 35 -6.49 9.48 -8.03
CA SER A 35 -5.42 10.44 -7.75
C SER A 35 -4.49 9.90 -6.66
N ARG A 36 -3.24 10.37 -6.63
CA ARG A 36 -2.29 9.99 -5.59
C ARG A 36 -2.83 10.28 -4.19
N GLU A 37 -3.50 11.42 -4.01
CA GLU A 37 -4.13 11.79 -2.73
C GLU A 37 -5.22 10.81 -2.32
N ASN A 38 -6.09 10.44 -3.26
CA ASN A 38 -7.17 9.50 -3.00
C ASN A 38 -6.63 8.09 -2.71
N ILE A 39 -5.57 7.66 -3.40
CA ILE A 39 -4.92 6.37 -3.11
C ILE A 39 -4.31 6.39 -1.69
N LEU A 40 -3.64 7.48 -1.31
CA LEU A 40 -3.13 7.63 0.06
C LEU A 40 -4.24 7.59 1.10
N TYR A 41 -5.36 8.23 0.83
CA TYR A 41 -6.53 8.21 1.71
C TYR A 41 -7.06 6.79 1.90
N GLU A 42 -7.26 6.04 0.82
CA GLU A 42 -7.75 4.65 0.90
C GLU A 42 -6.75 3.73 1.61
N LEU A 43 -5.44 3.89 1.41
CA LEU A 43 -4.42 3.14 2.15
C LEU A 43 -4.44 3.45 3.66
N GLU A 44 -4.63 4.72 4.05
CA GLU A 44 -4.75 5.11 5.47
C GLU A 44 -6.07 4.57 6.08
N LYS A 45 -7.16 4.55 5.31
CA LYS A 45 -8.44 3.96 5.70
C LYS A 45 -8.33 2.44 5.90
N MET A 46 -7.67 1.72 4.98
CA MET A 46 -7.39 0.28 5.13
C MET A 46 -6.57 -0.02 6.38
N LYS A 47 -5.55 0.81 6.65
CA LYS A 47 -4.75 0.71 7.87
C LYS A 47 -5.60 0.93 9.13
N ALA A 48 -6.47 1.94 9.13
CA ALA A 48 -7.32 2.26 10.28
C ALA A 48 -8.34 1.17 10.58
N ASN A 49 -8.88 0.52 9.54
CA ASN A 49 -9.92 -0.50 9.67
C ASN A 49 -9.38 -1.92 9.90
N SER A 50 -8.07 -2.14 9.74
CA SER A 50 -7.47 -3.47 9.91
C SER A 50 -7.07 -3.75 11.37
N ALA A 51 -7.61 -4.82 11.94
CA ALA A 51 -7.14 -5.37 13.21
C ALA A 51 -5.79 -6.10 13.07
N ASP A 52 -5.55 -6.69 11.89
CA ASP A 52 -4.33 -7.43 11.61
C ASP A 52 -3.11 -6.50 11.52
N PHE A 53 -2.05 -6.85 12.26
CA PHE A 53 -0.81 -6.08 12.30
C PHE A 53 -0.08 -6.14 10.95
N TYR A 54 -0.13 -7.28 10.28
CA TYR A 54 0.60 -7.48 9.04
C TYR A 54 0.05 -6.58 7.93
N THR A 55 -1.27 -6.56 7.76
CA THR A 55 -1.99 -5.67 6.85
C THR A 55 -1.69 -4.21 7.14
N ARG A 56 -1.74 -3.77 8.41
CA ARG A 56 -1.39 -2.39 8.81
C ARG A 56 0.02 -2.00 8.41
N SER A 57 0.97 -2.92 8.57
CA SER A 57 2.38 -2.71 8.19
C SER A 57 2.53 -2.57 6.68
N ILE A 58 1.87 -3.41 5.89
CA ILE A 58 1.92 -3.36 4.41
C ILE A 58 1.28 -2.09 3.88
N THR A 59 0.08 -1.72 4.35
CA THR A 59 -0.63 -0.50 3.90
C THR A 59 0.13 0.77 4.26
N LEU A 60 0.80 0.79 5.43
CA LEU A 60 1.66 1.91 5.82
C LEU A 60 2.88 2.03 4.89
N GLU A 61 3.55 0.92 4.59
CA GLU A 61 4.71 0.93 3.69
C GLU A 61 4.32 1.33 2.26
N ALA A 62 3.16 0.86 1.77
CA ALA A 62 2.58 1.30 0.50
C ALA A 62 2.39 2.81 0.45
N ALA A 63 1.78 3.40 1.50
CA ALA A 63 1.57 4.84 1.58
C ALA A 63 2.91 5.61 1.62
N GLN A 64 3.91 5.09 2.32
CA GLN A 64 5.25 5.69 2.36
C GLN A 64 5.94 5.65 1.00
N ARG A 65 5.86 4.54 0.25
CA ARG A 65 6.44 4.46 -1.11
C ARG A 65 5.78 5.46 -2.04
N LEU A 66 4.45 5.53 -2.03
CA LEU A 66 3.71 6.50 -2.85
C LEU A 66 4.05 7.95 -2.46
N ARG A 67 4.31 8.21 -1.17
CA ARG A 67 4.81 9.50 -0.69
C ARG A 67 6.19 9.82 -1.24
N ASN A 68 7.10 8.85 -1.20
CA ASN A 68 8.51 9.02 -1.57
C ASN A 68 8.76 9.05 -3.09
N GLN A 69 7.91 8.40 -3.91
CA GLN A 69 7.98 8.54 -5.37
C GLN A 69 7.81 10.01 -5.82
N SER A 70 7.06 10.81 -5.07
CA SER A 70 6.94 12.26 -5.33
C SER A 70 8.24 13.03 -5.09
N LYS A 71 9.21 12.48 -4.35
CA LYS A 71 10.48 13.17 -4.04
C LYS A 71 11.59 12.85 -5.04
N GLN A 72 11.45 11.80 -5.85
CA GLN A 72 12.47 11.41 -6.84
C GLN A 72 12.38 12.16 -8.17
N ASN A 73 11.30 12.93 -8.41
CA ASN A 73 11.15 13.78 -9.59
C ASN A 73 11.69 15.22 -9.41
N CYS A 74 12.53 15.46 -8.40
CA CYS A 74 13.22 16.75 -8.20
C CYS A 74 14.74 16.66 -8.41
N HIS A 75 15.20 15.71 -9.23
CA HIS A 75 16.55 15.68 -9.78
C HIS A 75 16.45 15.73 -11.31
N GLU A 76 16.14 16.91 -11.83
CA GLU A 76 16.43 17.32 -13.21
C GLU A 76 17.50 18.42 -13.17
#